data_AF-F2E667-F1
#
_entry.id   AF-F2E667-F1
#
_cell.length_a   1.000
_cell.length_b   1.000
_cell.length_c   1.000
_cell.angle_alpha   90.00
_cell.angle_beta   90.00
_cell.angle_gamma   90.00
#
_symmetry.space_group_name_H-M   'P 1'
#
loop_
_entity.id
_entity.type
_entity.pdbx_description
1 polymer ?
#
loop_
_entity_poly.entity_id
_entity_poly.type
_entity_poly.pdbx_seq_one_letter_code
_entity_poly.pdbx_strand_id
1 'polypeptide(L)'
;MAQGRGSAGQVFALGLLVLCLLLGAATAGAATYNVDWSFAADSWSSGKSFRAGDVLVFSYNPAVHNVVAVDAGGYNSCRGSSAAYTYTSGSDHVTLVPGTNYFICSLSGHCGLGMKMAVTAN
;
A
#
# COMPACT_ATOMS: atom_id res chain seq x y z
N MET A 1 62.85 19.21 17.39
CA MET A 1 61.69 19.52 16.54
C MET A 1 60.72 18.35 16.63
N ALA A 2 59.61 18.49 17.35
CA ALA A 2 58.60 17.45 17.49
C ALA A 2 57.50 17.68 16.44
N GLN A 3 57.41 16.80 15.44
CA GLN A 3 56.37 16.87 14.43
C GLN A 3 55.08 16.24 14.97
N GLY A 4 54.05 17.07 15.13
CA GLY A 4 52.71 16.65 15.55
C GLY A 4 52.03 15.82 14.46
N ARG A 5 51.90 14.51 14.70
CA ARG A 5 51.03 13.61 13.95
C ARG A 5 49.59 13.82 14.40
N GLY A 6 48.95 14.90 13.95
CA GLY A 6 47.62 15.31 14.40
C GLY A 6 46.54 15.19 13.32
N SER A 7 45.61 14.27 13.54
CA SER A 7 44.17 14.42 13.27
C SER A 7 43.62 14.54 11.83
N ALA A 8 44.44 14.67 10.78
CA ALA A 8 43.90 14.81 9.41
C ALA A 8 42.97 13.64 9.01
N GLY A 9 43.37 12.39 9.30
CA GLY A 9 42.57 11.20 8.98
C GLY A 9 41.26 11.07 9.77
N GLN A 10 41.20 11.58 11.01
CA GLN A 10 39.99 11.52 11.83
C GLN A 10 38.95 12.57 11.41
N VAL A 11 39.39 13.75 10.99
CA VAL A 11 38.50 14.84 10.53
C VAL A 11 37.86 14.50 9.18
N PHE A 12 38.60 13.86 8.27
CA PHE A 12 38.04 13.38 7.00
C PHE A 12 37.02 12.27 7.19
N ALA A 13 37.29 11.30 8.08
CA ALA A 13 36.36 10.19 8.35
C ALA A 13 35.06 10.67 9.02
N LEU A 14 35.15 11.59 10.00
CA LEU A 14 33.98 12.19 10.65
C LEU A 14 33.21 13.10 9.67
N GLY A 15 33.91 13.86 8.83
CA GLY A 15 33.30 14.69 7.79
C GLY A 15 32.53 13.88 6.74
N LEU A 16 33.08 12.73 6.30
CA LEU A 16 32.39 11.81 5.39
C LEU A 16 31.15 11.16 6.04
N LEU A 17 31.26 10.76 7.32
CA LEU A 17 30.15 10.14 8.04
C LEU A 17 28.98 11.11 8.25
N VAL A 18 29.29 12.38 8.57
CA VAL A 18 28.29 13.45 8.68
C VAL A 18 27.67 13.78 7.31
N LEU A 19 28.46 13.79 6.23
CA LEU A 19 27.94 13.99 4.87
C LEU A 19 27.01 12.84 4.43
N CYS A 20 27.32 11.59 4.77
CA CYS A 20 26.44 10.44 4.53
C CYS A 20 25.13 10.51 5.32
N LEU A 21 25.15 11.03 6.55
CA LEU A 21 23.94 11.24 7.36
C LEU A 21 23.07 12.39 6.83
N LEU A 22 23.69 13.40 6.20
CA LEU A 22 22.99 14.54 5.58
C LEU A 22 22.42 14.20 4.18
N LEU A 23 22.95 13.16 3.51
CA LEU A 23 22.58 12.76 2.14
C LEU A 23 21.30 11.90 2.02
N GLY A 24 20.55 11.70 3.10
CA GLY A 24 19.13 11.39 2.96
C GLY A 24 18.68 10.16 3.74
N ALA A 25 18.10 10.42 4.90
CA ALA A 25 16.90 9.68 5.26
C ALA A 25 15.80 10.13 4.29
N ALA A 26 15.62 9.40 3.18
CA ALA A 26 14.38 9.51 2.42
C ALA A 26 13.27 9.04 3.37
N THR A 27 12.50 9.97 3.91
CA THR A 27 11.28 9.64 4.63
C THR A 27 10.36 9.01 3.59
N ALA A 28 10.30 7.68 3.55
CA ALA A 28 9.35 6.96 2.72
C ALA A 28 7.96 7.27 3.29
N GLY A 29 7.32 8.32 2.76
CA GLY A 29 5.93 8.61 3.04
C GLY A 29 5.03 7.53 2.45
N ALA A 30 3.85 7.36 3.02
CA ALA A 30 2.80 6.52 2.45
C ALA A 30 2.50 6.98 1.01
N ALA A 31 2.56 6.03 0.06
CA ALA A 31 2.18 6.28 -1.32
C ALA A 31 0.66 6.14 -1.47
N THR A 32 0.09 6.88 -2.43
CA THR A 32 -1.32 6.76 -2.81
C THR A 32 -1.43 6.17 -4.21
N TYR A 33 -2.29 5.17 -4.38
CA TYR A 33 -2.52 4.50 -5.65
C TYR A 33 -4.00 4.57 -6.04
N ASN A 34 -4.29 5.07 -7.24
CA ASN A 34 -5.64 5.02 -7.80
C ASN A 34 -5.93 3.65 -8.40
N VAL A 35 -6.98 3.02 -7.89
CA VAL A 35 -7.52 1.75 -8.36
C VAL A 35 -8.73 2.05 -9.24
N ASP A 36 -8.64 1.72 -10.52
CA ASP A 36 -9.79 1.70 -11.43
C ASP A 36 -10.64 0.46 -11.11
N TRP A 37 -11.57 0.63 -10.16
CA TRP A 37 -12.29 -0.49 -9.56
C TRP A 37 -13.39 -1.01 -10.48
N SER A 38 -13.10 -2.15 -11.12
CA SER A 38 -13.96 -2.77 -12.14
C SER A 38 -13.76 -4.29 -12.18
N PHE A 39 -14.44 -4.97 -13.10
CA PHE A 39 -14.17 -6.38 -13.40
C PHE A 39 -12.71 -6.53 -13.89
N ALA A 40 -12.00 -7.57 -13.44
CA ALA A 40 -10.54 -7.78 -13.64
C ALA A 40 -9.60 -6.90 -12.80
N ALA A 41 -10.09 -6.38 -11.66
CA ALA A 41 -9.26 -5.67 -10.68
C ALA A 41 -8.15 -6.53 -10.05
N ASP A 42 -8.21 -7.86 -10.17
CA ASP A 42 -7.19 -8.80 -9.69
C ASP A 42 -5.83 -8.61 -10.35
N SER A 43 -5.82 -8.15 -11.61
CA SER A 43 -4.60 -7.88 -12.38
C SER A 43 -3.99 -6.50 -12.11
N TRP A 44 -4.76 -5.56 -11.55
CA TRP A 44 -4.34 -4.16 -11.38
C TRP A 44 -3.09 -4.03 -10.50
N SER A 45 -2.95 -4.89 -9.48
CA SER A 45 -1.82 -4.88 -8.55
C SER A 45 -0.53 -5.45 -9.14
N SER A 46 -0.56 -6.05 -10.33
CA SER A 46 0.61 -6.67 -10.96
C SER A 46 1.76 -5.68 -11.17
N GLY A 47 2.97 -6.07 -10.80
CA GLY A 47 4.18 -5.25 -10.91
C GLY A 47 4.30 -4.09 -9.92
N LYS A 48 3.34 -3.92 -9.01
CA LYS A 48 3.38 -2.89 -7.95
C LYS A 48 3.95 -3.48 -6.66
N SER A 49 4.66 -2.66 -5.90
CA SER A 49 5.15 -2.99 -4.56
C SER A 49 4.49 -2.05 -3.56
N PHE A 50 3.78 -2.61 -2.59
CA PHE A 50 3.04 -1.85 -1.58
C PHE A 50 3.74 -1.96 -0.22
N ARG A 51 3.56 -0.92 0.58
CA ARG A 51 3.99 -0.84 1.97
C ARG A 51 2.81 -0.68 2.90
N ALA A 52 2.96 -1.15 4.13
CA ALA A 52 2.00 -0.82 5.18
C ALA A 52 1.90 0.71 5.33
N GLY A 53 0.67 1.23 5.39
CA GLY A 53 0.39 2.66 5.43
C GLY A 53 0.12 3.30 4.06
N ASP A 54 0.46 2.65 2.95
CA ASP A 54 0.05 3.12 1.61
C ASP A 54 -1.49 3.17 1.51
N VAL A 55 -2.01 4.05 0.66
CA VAL A 55 -3.45 4.25 0.47
C VAL A 55 -3.88 3.81 -0.92
N LEU A 56 -4.91 2.97 -0.98
CA LEU A 56 -5.62 2.65 -2.21
C LEU A 56 -6.85 3.55 -2.33
N VAL A 57 -7.00 4.23 -3.46
CA VAL A 57 -8.16 5.05 -3.80
C VAL A 57 -9.00 4.30 -4.83
N PHE A 58 -10.10 3.69 -4.38
CA PHE A 58 -11.02 2.95 -5.23
C PHE A 58 -11.96 3.91 -5.94
N SER A 59 -11.79 4.07 -7.25
CA SER A 59 -12.63 4.91 -8.10
C SER A 59 -13.64 4.06 -8.87
N TYR A 60 -14.93 4.32 -8.71
CA TYR A 60 -16.02 3.57 -9.35
C TYR A 60 -17.36 4.33 -9.32
N ASN A 61 -18.36 3.86 -10.10
CA ASN A 61 -19.74 4.35 -9.98
C ASN A 61 -20.45 3.70 -8.78
N PRO A 62 -20.76 4.44 -7.71
CA PRO A 62 -21.32 3.88 -6.48
C PRO A 62 -22.77 3.38 -6.63
N ALA A 63 -23.45 3.72 -7.73
CA ALA A 63 -24.78 3.16 -8.01
C ALA A 63 -24.73 1.68 -8.40
N VAL A 64 -23.57 1.18 -8.86
CA VAL A 64 -23.44 -0.18 -9.41
C VAL A 64 -22.29 -0.98 -8.80
N HIS A 65 -21.45 -0.39 -7.95
CA HIS A 65 -20.32 -1.06 -7.30
C HIS A 65 -20.16 -0.59 -5.86
N ASN A 66 -19.46 -1.38 -5.05
CA ASN A 66 -18.97 -1.02 -3.73
C ASN A 66 -17.61 -1.68 -3.47
N VAL A 67 -17.00 -1.35 -2.33
CA VAL A 67 -15.77 -2.01 -1.85
C VAL A 67 -16.05 -2.56 -0.45
N VAL A 68 -15.71 -3.82 -0.23
CA VAL A 68 -15.76 -4.45 1.09
C VAL A 68 -14.38 -5.03 1.39
N ALA A 69 -13.80 -4.61 2.51
CA ALA A 69 -12.60 -5.23 3.06
C ALA A 69 -12.98 -6.54 3.74
N VAL A 70 -12.31 -7.63 3.38
CA VAL A 70 -12.60 -8.98 3.86
C VAL A 70 -11.33 -9.71 4.28
N ASP A 71 -11.48 -10.85 4.94
CA ASP A 71 -10.39 -11.81 5.13
C ASP A 71 -10.24 -12.74 3.91
N ALA A 72 -9.25 -13.63 3.95
CA ALA A 72 -9.01 -14.61 2.90
C ALA A 72 -10.22 -15.54 2.64
N GLY A 73 -11.00 -15.87 3.67
CA GLY A 73 -12.20 -16.70 3.54
C GLY A 73 -13.31 -15.98 2.80
N GLY A 74 -13.57 -14.71 3.15
CA GLY A 74 -14.52 -13.84 2.48
C GLY A 74 -14.13 -13.55 1.03
N TYR A 75 -12.84 -13.39 0.75
CA TYR A 75 -12.31 -13.24 -0.60
C TYR A 75 -12.52 -14.49 -1.48
N ASN A 76 -12.29 -15.68 -0.92
CA ASN A 76 -12.44 -16.94 -1.65
C ASN A 76 -13.90 -17.32 -1.85
N SER A 77 -14.75 -17.04 -0.86
CA SER A 77 -16.18 -17.34 -0.91
C SER A 77 -17.04 -16.22 -1.52
N CYS A 78 -16.44 -15.07 -1.85
CA CYS A 78 -17.14 -13.86 -2.29
C CYS A 78 -18.23 -13.40 -1.32
N ARG A 79 -17.93 -13.41 -0.02
CA ARG A 79 -18.86 -13.03 1.05
C ARG A 79 -18.21 -12.06 2.02
N GLY A 80 -18.85 -10.91 2.23
CA GLY A 80 -18.53 -10.05 3.36
C GLY A 80 -19.00 -10.69 4.68
N SER A 81 -18.28 -10.46 5.77
CA SER A 81 -18.79 -10.77 7.11
C SER A 81 -19.81 -9.70 7.54
N SER A 82 -20.67 -10.01 8.51
CA SER A 82 -21.62 -9.01 9.06
C SER A 82 -20.94 -7.81 9.73
N ALA A 83 -19.67 -7.95 10.10
CA ALA A 83 -18.86 -6.88 10.68
C ALA A 83 -17.98 -6.14 9.65
N ALA A 84 -17.98 -6.58 8.39
CA ALA A 84 -17.14 -5.98 7.37
C ALA A 84 -17.65 -4.57 7.02
N TYR A 85 -16.76 -3.59 7.08
CA TYR A 85 -17.07 -2.25 6.63
C TYR A 85 -17.23 -2.22 5.11
N THR A 86 -18.32 -1.59 4.65
CA THR A 86 -18.63 -1.44 3.24
C THR A 86 -18.48 0.02 2.85
N TYR A 87 -17.62 0.28 1.89
CA TYR A 87 -17.42 1.61 1.32
C TYR A 87 -18.30 1.79 0.07
N THR A 88 -18.90 2.96 -0.07
CA THR A 88 -19.93 3.24 -1.09
C THR A 88 -19.82 4.65 -1.68
N SER A 89 -18.71 5.38 -1.50
CA SER A 89 -18.63 6.77 -1.97
C SER A 89 -18.32 6.88 -3.47
N GLY A 90 -17.70 5.85 -4.06
CA GLY A 90 -17.18 5.88 -5.42
C GLY A 90 -15.77 6.46 -5.55
N SER A 91 -15.18 6.94 -4.45
CA SER A 91 -13.78 7.39 -4.34
C SER A 91 -13.22 7.05 -2.96
N ASP A 92 -13.26 5.77 -2.60
CA ASP A 92 -12.97 5.33 -1.23
C ASP A 92 -11.48 5.21 -0.98
N HIS A 93 -11.02 5.75 0.15
CA HIS A 93 -9.62 5.70 0.56
C HIS A 93 -9.45 4.59 1.60
N VAL A 94 -8.59 3.62 1.29
CA VAL A 94 -8.28 2.50 2.18
C VAL A 94 -6.79 2.43 2.43
N THR A 95 -6.39 2.60 3.69
CA THR A 95 -5.00 2.42 4.12
C THR A 95 -4.68 0.93 4.26
N LEU A 96 -3.59 0.49 3.63
CA LEU A 96 -3.12 -0.89 3.70
C LEU A 96 -2.49 -1.18 5.06
N VAL A 97 -2.88 -2.31 5.65
CA VAL A 97 -2.22 -2.86 6.84
C VAL A 97 -1.11 -3.84 6.44
N PRO A 98 -0.13 -4.13 7.32
CA PRO A 98 0.88 -5.14 7.03
C PRO A 98 0.27 -6.50 6.65
N GLY A 99 0.83 -7.14 5.63
CA GLY A 99 0.35 -8.42 5.11
C GLY A 99 -0.63 -8.28 3.93
N THR A 100 -1.41 -9.33 3.67
CA THR A 100 -2.35 -9.35 2.54
C THR A 100 -3.68 -8.73 2.92
N ASN A 101 -4.08 -7.71 2.15
CA ASN A 101 -5.35 -7.01 2.25
C ASN A 101 -6.25 -7.52 1.11
N TYR A 102 -7.50 -7.89 1.43
CA TYR A 102 -8.45 -8.44 0.47
C TYR A 102 -9.66 -7.55 0.31
N PHE A 103 -10.06 -7.35 -0.94
CA PHE A 103 -11.17 -6.49 -1.32
C PHE A 103 -12.09 -7.21 -2.29
N ILE A 104 -13.40 -7.03 -2.11
CA ILE A 104 -14.43 -7.54 -3.02
C ILE A 104 -15.49 -6.47 -3.31
N CYS A 105 -16.17 -6.61 -4.43
CA CYS A 105 -17.48 -5.99 -4.64
C CYS A 105 -18.55 -6.99 -4.20
N SER A 106 -19.41 -6.59 -3.26
CA SER A 106 -20.41 -7.50 -2.65
C SER A 106 -21.75 -7.53 -3.39
N LEU A 107 -21.89 -6.74 -4.46
CA LEU A 107 -23.09 -6.78 -5.30
C LEU A 107 -23.20 -8.15 -6.01
N SER A 108 -24.43 -8.62 -6.13
CA SER A 108 -24.73 -9.99 -6.58
C SER A 108 -24.03 -10.32 -7.90
N GLY A 109 -23.19 -11.36 -7.88
CA GLY A 109 -22.42 -11.83 -9.04
C GLY A 109 -21.09 -11.11 -9.29
N HIS A 110 -20.87 -9.90 -8.77
CA HIS A 110 -19.72 -9.08 -9.16
C HIS A 110 -18.38 -9.70 -8.74
N CYS A 111 -18.22 -10.09 -7.47
CA CYS A 111 -17.01 -10.76 -7.01
C CYS A 111 -16.74 -12.08 -7.74
N GLY A 112 -17.79 -12.88 -8.00
CA GLY A 112 -17.66 -14.15 -8.71
C GLY A 112 -17.23 -13.99 -10.17
N LEU A 113 -17.53 -12.83 -10.77
CA LEU A 113 -17.08 -12.43 -12.10
C LEU A 113 -15.71 -11.71 -12.10
N GLY A 114 -14.97 -11.76 -10.99
CA GLY A 114 -13.61 -11.22 -10.91
C GLY A 114 -13.49 -9.79 -10.40
N MET A 115 -14.55 -9.19 -9.85
CA MET A 115 -14.47 -7.89 -9.17
C MET A 115 -13.98 -8.07 -7.72
N LYS A 116 -12.74 -8.51 -7.59
CA LYS A 116 -12.04 -8.74 -6.33
C LYS A 116 -10.54 -8.53 -6.51
N MET A 117 -9.84 -8.13 -5.46
CA MET A 117 -8.40 -7.86 -5.48
C MET A 117 -7.74 -8.28 -4.17
N ALA A 118 -6.52 -8.80 -4.26
CA ALA A 118 -5.66 -9.09 -3.13
C ALA A 118 -4.32 -8.38 -3.32
N VAL A 119 -3.88 -7.64 -2.31
CA VAL A 119 -2.63 -6.87 -2.34
C VAL A 119 -1.83 -7.12 -1.07
N THR A 120 -0.55 -7.44 -1.23
CA THR A 120 0.36 -7.65 -0.10
C THR A 120 1.19 -6.40 0.14
N ALA A 121 1.10 -5.87 1.35
CA ALA A 121 1.86 -4.73 1.84
C ALA A 121 2.97 -5.21 2.79
N ASN A 122 4.22 -4.86 2.48
CA ASN A 122 5.40 -5.22 3.27
C ASN A 122 5.80 -4.13 4.26
#